data_AF-A0A2G8L0J9-F1
#
_entry.id   AF-A0A2G8L0J9-F1
#
_cell.length_a   1.000
_cell.length_b   1.000
_cell.length_c   1.000
_cell.angle_alpha   90.00
_cell.angle_beta   90.00
_cell.angle_gamma   90.00
#
_symmetry.space_group_name_H-M   'P 1'
#
loop_
_entity.id
_entity.type
_entity.pdbx_description
1 polymer ?
#
loop_
_entity_poly.entity_id
_entity_poly.type
_entity_poly.pdbx_seq_one_letter_code
_entity_poly.pdbx_strand_id
1 'polypeptide(L)'
;MQSNVYKLISHWIFAILHTRCITDDDTSSNAIDKNKFINSFPSEVKGFAECFINQVTSQTNVPQVLACRQAFQRIANLSTSSAQATFYLSLCKSHDETLREDDCFDLFRAAYYFYCQTSSVKIETSKSADEESLKCLVATISLQKECDKCVTWIDQNCPEIFSGLHLWLLGVTTSSLPKSETILSESIPSSCILNGVLWWLLSASLPSDFSQPSKPSGPSTEGWNNPWGGQNSFFIQISPFYKIVEEGEKMVLFNEKSRNIPKGLFIGRDRSKYSLKITEGFQSVEHGGQSANLLDVEVWGCGGGGAKVQQMEQKKREKRDTEKNAKVKLPGEWDQNPDRLLLEWGGVRPSYGDQFKADFGPDARS
;
A
#
# COMPACT_ATOMS: atom_id res chain seq x y z
N MET A 1 -4.64 -25.92 -26.50
CA MET A 1 -4.99 -24.52 -26.18
C MET A 1 -3.88 -23.51 -26.55
N GLN A 2 -2.60 -23.76 -26.24
CA GLN A 2 -1.50 -22.83 -26.53
C GLN A 2 -1.40 -22.37 -28.02
N SER A 3 -1.61 -23.26 -29.00
CA SER A 3 -1.51 -22.91 -30.43
C SER A 3 -2.50 -21.84 -30.91
N ASN A 4 -3.71 -21.76 -30.33
CA ASN A 4 -4.70 -20.74 -30.71
C ASN A 4 -4.42 -19.38 -30.08
N VAL A 5 -3.82 -19.36 -28.88
CA VAL A 5 -3.40 -18.13 -28.20
C VAL A 5 -2.30 -17.42 -29.00
N TYR A 6 -1.33 -18.15 -29.54
CA TYR A 6 -0.27 -17.58 -30.38
C TYR A 6 -0.78 -16.96 -31.70
N LYS A 7 -1.82 -17.52 -32.32
CA LYS A 7 -2.43 -16.95 -33.53
C LYS A 7 -3.18 -15.63 -33.26
N LEU A 8 -3.88 -15.53 -32.14
CA LEU A 8 -4.59 -14.31 -31.73
C LEU A 8 -3.63 -13.18 -31.34
N ILE A 9 -2.62 -13.49 -30.52
CA ILE A 9 -1.57 -12.53 -30.11
C ILE A 9 -0.82 -11.97 -31.32
N SER A 10 -0.54 -12.84 -32.31
CA SER A 10 0.13 -12.46 -33.57
C SER A 10 -0.66 -11.44 -34.39
N HIS A 11 -1.99 -11.57 -34.51
CA HIS A 11 -2.80 -10.66 -35.32
C HIS A 11 -3.02 -9.30 -34.66
N TRP A 12 -3.05 -9.23 -33.32
CA TRP A 12 -3.32 -7.99 -32.61
C TRP A 12 -2.11 -7.11 -32.33
N ILE A 13 -0.96 -7.71 -31.99
CA ILE A 13 0.32 -6.98 -32.01
C ILE A 13 0.55 -6.40 -33.41
N PHE A 14 0.20 -7.18 -34.44
CA PHE A 14 0.20 -6.70 -35.81
C PHE A 14 -0.81 -5.57 -36.00
N ALA A 15 -2.04 -5.63 -35.51
CA ALA A 15 -2.99 -4.52 -35.62
C ALA A 15 -2.51 -3.25 -34.89
N ILE A 16 -1.94 -3.32 -33.68
CA ILE A 16 -1.46 -2.12 -32.97
C ILE A 16 -0.23 -1.56 -33.68
N LEU A 17 0.76 -2.39 -34.02
CA LEU A 17 1.95 -1.94 -34.73
C LEU A 17 1.61 -1.43 -36.14
N HIS A 18 0.76 -2.14 -36.88
CA HIS A 18 0.41 -1.82 -38.26
C HIS A 18 -0.56 -0.64 -38.37
N THR A 19 -1.56 -0.52 -37.50
CA THR A 19 -2.54 0.57 -37.57
C THR A 19 -2.01 1.86 -36.93
N ARG A 20 -0.99 1.79 -36.06
CA ARG A 20 -0.50 2.96 -35.32
C ARG A 20 0.96 3.32 -35.56
N CYS A 21 1.84 2.39 -35.90
CA CYS A 21 3.30 2.61 -35.86
C CYS A 21 4.04 2.31 -37.17
N ILE A 22 3.42 1.61 -38.12
CA ILE A 22 3.98 1.39 -39.47
C ILE A 22 3.57 2.57 -40.34
N THR A 23 4.49 3.08 -41.15
CA THR A 23 4.22 4.17 -42.11
C THR A 23 3.48 3.61 -43.32
N ASP A 24 2.28 4.13 -43.60
CA ASP A 24 1.40 3.66 -44.69
C ASP A 24 2.04 3.69 -46.09
N ASP A 25 3.10 4.48 -46.27
CA ASP A 25 3.72 4.72 -47.58
C ASP A 25 4.80 3.70 -47.98
N ASP A 26 5.17 2.74 -47.13
CA ASP A 26 6.31 1.88 -47.45
C ASP A 26 6.20 0.47 -46.85
N THR A 27 5.42 -0.40 -47.52
CA THR A 27 5.34 -1.84 -47.21
C THR A 27 6.70 -2.56 -47.27
N SER A 28 7.74 -1.89 -47.80
CA SER A 28 9.13 -2.37 -47.84
C SER A 28 9.93 -2.04 -46.57
N SER A 29 9.56 -1.00 -45.82
CA SER A 29 10.35 -0.56 -44.68
C SER A 29 9.92 -1.32 -43.42
N ASN A 30 10.70 -2.32 -43.01
CA ASN A 30 10.50 -3.02 -41.73
C ASN A 30 10.89 -2.15 -40.50
N ALA A 31 10.79 -0.82 -40.64
CA ALA A 31 11.14 0.16 -39.63
C ALA A 31 9.89 0.54 -38.81
N ILE A 32 10.07 0.80 -37.53
CA ILE A 32 9.02 1.30 -36.64
C ILE A 32 9.20 2.80 -36.51
N ASP A 33 8.14 3.57 -36.73
CA ASP A 33 8.14 4.99 -36.37
C ASP A 33 8.14 5.11 -34.84
N LYS A 34 9.34 5.40 -34.29
CA LYS A 34 9.56 5.51 -32.84
C LYS A 34 8.63 6.55 -32.20
N ASN A 35 8.38 7.67 -32.87
CA ASN A 35 7.55 8.74 -32.32
C ASN A 35 6.09 8.31 -32.25
N LYS A 36 5.57 7.65 -33.29
CA LYS A 36 4.22 7.07 -33.24
C LYS A 36 4.09 6.00 -32.17
N PHE A 37 5.11 5.14 -32.01
CA PHE A 37 5.15 4.14 -30.95
C PHE A 37 5.10 4.80 -29.57
N ILE A 38 5.98 5.75 -29.27
CA ILE A 38 6.03 6.45 -27.97
C ILE A 38 4.73 7.22 -27.71
N ASN A 39 4.17 7.89 -28.73
CA ASN A 39 2.92 8.64 -28.59
C ASN A 39 1.67 7.76 -28.46
N SER A 40 1.78 6.45 -28.70
CA SER A 40 0.69 5.51 -28.44
C SER A 40 0.51 5.19 -26.95
N PHE A 41 1.51 5.52 -26.13
CA PHE A 41 1.47 5.36 -24.67
C PHE A 41 0.97 6.64 -23.98
N PRO A 42 0.35 6.51 -22.78
CA PRO A 42 0.05 7.66 -21.93
C PRO A 42 1.29 8.50 -21.64
N SER A 43 1.09 9.81 -21.44
CA SER A 43 2.18 10.77 -21.16
C SER A 43 3.08 10.35 -20.00
N GLU A 44 2.49 9.77 -18.97
CA GLU A 44 3.13 9.37 -17.72
C GLU A 44 4.13 8.22 -17.87
N VAL A 45 4.04 7.47 -18.98
CA VAL A 45 4.84 6.26 -19.23
C VAL A 45 5.62 6.33 -20.54
N LYS A 46 5.76 7.54 -21.13
CA LYS A 46 6.53 7.73 -22.37
C LYS A 46 8.01 7.37 -22.22
N GLY A 47 8.61 7.65 -21.06
CA GLY A 47 10.00 7.27 -20.78
C GLY A 47 10.21 5.75 -20.82
N PHE A 48 9.27 4.98 -20.26
CA PHE A 48 9.26 3.52 -20.39
C PHE A 48 9.11 3.07 -21.85
N ALA A 49 8.18 3.68 -22.60
CA ALA A 49 7.99 3.34 -24.02
C ALA A 49 9.24 3.60 -24.86
N GLU A 50 9.96 4.68 -24.56
CA GLU A 50 11.23 5.02 -25.18
C GLU A 50 12.33 4.00 -24.83
N CYS A 51 12.48 3.65 -23.54
CA CYS A 51 13.40 2.60 -23.09
C CYS A 51 13.12 1.27 -23.80
N PHE A 52 11.84 0.87 -23.84
CA PHE A 52 11.40 -0.35 -24.49
C PHE A 52 11.77 -0.38 -25.97
N ILE A 53 11.41 0.64 -26.75
CA ILE A 53 11.66 0.64 -28.19
C ILE A 53 13.15 0.74 -28.50
N ASN A 54 13.92 1.52 -27.74
CA ASN A 54 15.36 1.64 -27.93
C ASN A 54 16.06 0.31 -27.65
N GLN A 55 15.69 -0.39 -26.58
CA GLN A 55 16.30 -1.68 -26.26
C GLN A 55 15.91 -2.79 -27.23
N VAL A 56 14.67 -2.79 -27.70
CA VAL A 56 14.22 -3.79 -28.67
C VAL A 56 14.84 -3.55 -30.06
N THR A 57 15.04 -2.29 -30.45
CA THR A 57 15.58 -1.92 -31.77
C THR A 57 17.09 -1.84 -31.83
N SER A 58 17.80 -1.89 -30.69
CA SER A 58 19.27 -1.94 -30.65
C SER A 58 19.85 -3.25 -31.21
N GLN A 59 19.02 -4.29 -31.38
CA GLN A 59 19.41 -5.56 -31.96
C GLN A 59 19.63 -5.43 -33.48
N THR A 60 20.88 -5.22 -33.89
CA THR A 60 21.28 -4.85 -35.26
C THR A 60 20.93 -5.87 -36.36
N ASN A 61 20.64 -7.12 -35.99
CA ASN A 61 20.46 -8.22 -36.94
C ASN A 61 19.00 -8.60 -37.23
N VAL A 62 18.02 -7.95 -36.58
CA VAL A 62 16.60 -8.32 -36.69
C VAL A 62 15.80 -7.10 -37.15
N PRO A 63 14.93 -7.23 -38.16
CA PRO A 63 14.01 -6.15 -38.54
C PRO A 63 13.21 -5.66 -37.33
N GLN A 64 13.08 -4.34 -37.14
CA GLN A 64 12.56 -3.75 -35.90
C GLN A 64 11.15 -4.25 -35.54
N VAL A 65 10.28 -4.41 -36.54
CA VAL A 65 8.93 -4.98 -36.37
C VAL A 65 8.99 -6.41 -35.83
N LEU A 66 9.91 -7.23 -36.35
CA LEU A 66 10.09 -8.60 -35.88
C LEU A 66 10.70 -8.63 -34.47
N ALA A 67 11.64 -7.74 -34.15
CA ALA A 67 12.20 -7.61 -32.80
C ALA A 67 11.12 -7.24 -31.77
N CYS A 68 10.24 -6.28 -32.09
CA CYS A 68 9.09 -5.94 -31.24
C CYS A 68 8.15 -7.11 -31.04
N ARG A 69 7.82 -7.83 -32.11
CA ARG A 69 6.99 -9.04 -32.02
C ARG A 69 7.62 -10.08 -31.09
N GLN A 70 8.93 -10.33 -31.23
CA GLN A 70 9.66 -11.25 -30.36
C GLN A 70 9.67 -10.79 -28.91
N ALA A 71 9.81 -9.48 -28.65
CA ALA A 71 9.76 -8.92 -27.31
C ALA A 71 8.39 -9.14 -26.65
N PHE A 72 7.28 -8.87 -27.35
CA PHE A 72 5.94 -9.14 -26.83
C PHE A 72 5.65 -10.63 -26.67
N GLN A 73 6.17 -11.48 -27.57
CA GLN A 73 6.08 -12.94 -27.39
C GLN A 73 6.85 -13.41 -26.16
N ARG A 74 8.01 -12.81 -25.86
CA ARG A 74 8.74 -13.08 -24.62
C ARG A 74 7.92 -12.66 -23.41
N ILE A 75 7.36 -11.44 -23.41
CA ILE A 75 6.45 -10.97 -22.36
C ILE A 75 5.32 -11.97 -22.14
N ALA A 76 4.64 -12.42 -23.19
CA ALA A 76 3.55 -13.40 -23.09
C ALA A 76 3.94 -14.74 -22.44
N ASN A 77 5.23 -15.08 -22.41
CA ASN A 77 5.75 -16.31 -21.84
C ASN A 77 6.41 -16.13 -20.45
N LEU A 78 6.41 -14.93 -19.86
CA LEU A 78 6.97 -14.70 -18.52
C LEU A 78 5.98 -15.17 -17.45
N SER A 79 6.22 -16.35 -16.87
CA SER A 79 5.28 -16.97 -15.92
C SER A 79 5.58 -16.71 -14.44
N THR A 80 6.74 -16.14 -14.11
CA THR A 80 7.17 -15.90 -12.72
C THR A 80 7.54 -14.45 -12.51
N SER A 81 7.37 -13.95 -11.28
CA SER A 81 7.67 -12.56 -10.93
C SER A 81 9.16 -12.25 -11.06
N SER A 82 10.04 -13.22 -10.77
CA SER A 82 11.48 -13.15 -11.03
C SER A 82 11.81 -13.03 -12.53
N ALA A 83 11.13 -13.78 -13.40
CA ALA A 83 11.32 -13.68 -14.84
C ALA A 83 10.82 -12.34 -15.38
N GLN A 84 9.72 -11.81 -14.82
CA GLN A 84 9.23 -10.46 -15.11
C GLN A 84 10.25 -9.41 -14.70
N ALA A 85 10.75 -9.43 -13.46
CA ALA A 85 11.77 -8.50 -12.97
C ALA A 85 13.03 -8.53 -13.83
N THR A 86 13.53 -9.72 -14.15
CA THR A 86 14.69 -9.91 -15.03
C THR A 86 14.47 -9.25 -16.39
N PHE A 87 13.32 -9.51 -17.03
CA PHE A 87 13.01 -8.95 -18.34
C PHE A 87 12.90 -7.42 -18.28
N TYR A 88 12.13 -6.87 -17.35
CA TYR A 88 11.89 -5.42 -17.31
C TYR A 88 13.13 -4.63 -16.92
N LEU A 89 13.92 -5.10 -15.95
CA LEU A 89 15.19 -4.45 -15.61
C LEU A 89 16.19 -4.51 -16.77
N SER A 90 16.14 -5.56 -17.60
CA SER A 90 16.98 -5.63 -18.81
C SER A 90 16.66 -4.55 -19.85
N LEU A 91 15.50 -3.89 -19.75
CA LEU A 91 15.13 -2.75 -20.60
C LEU A 91 15.84 -1.45 -20.17
N CYS A 92 16.28 -1.36 -18.91
CA CYS A 92 16.97 -0.21 -18.34
C CYS A 92 18.51 -0.34 -18.40
N LYS A 93 19.01 -1.41 -19.03
CA LYS A 93 20.45 -1.65 -19.15
C LYS A 93 21.07 -0.72 -20.18
N SER A 94 22.13 -0.05 -19.75
CA SER A 94 23.06 0.67 -20.60
C SER A 94 23.98 -0.32 -21.37
N HIS A 95 24.74 0.18 -22.35
CA HIS A 95 25.73 -0.60 -23.09
C HIS A 95 26.82 -1.23 -22.20
N ASP A 96 27.02 -0.70 -21.00
CA ASP A 96 27.97 -1.19 -20.00
C ASP A 96 27.34 -2.18 -18.99
N GLU A 97 26.13 -2.68 -19.26
CA GLU A 97 25.35 -3.57 -18.38
C GLU A 97 24.96 -2.95 -17.02
N THR A 98 25.18 -1.64 -16.82
CA THR A 98 24.71 -0.93 -15.63
C THR A 98 23.28 -0.45 -15.80
N LEU A 99 22.56 -0.31 -14.69
CA LEU A 99 21.22 0.26 -14.68
C LEU A 99 21.32 1.78 -14.54
N ARG A 100 20.75 2.51 -15.51
CA ARG A 100 20.66 3.97 -15.42
C ARG A 100 19.52 4.36 -14.50
N GLU A 101 19.80 5.26 -13.55
CA GLU A 101 18.82 5.68 -12.54
C GLU A 101 17.55 6.27 -13.18
N ASP A 102 17.70 7.09 -14.22
CA ASP A 102 16.58 7.70 -14.95
C ASP A 102 15.70 6.63 -15.64
N ASP A 103 16.31 5.65 -16.29
CA ASP A 103 15.57 4.56 -16.95
C ASP A 103 14.82 3.69 -15.92
N CYS A 104 15.45 3.43 -14.77
CA CYS A 104 14.81 2.73 -13.66
C CYS A 104 13.63 3.55 -13.14
N PHE A 105 13.80 4.86 -12.96
CA PHE A 105 12.73 5.75 -12.52
C PHE A 105 11.52 5.69 -13.47
N ASP A 106 11.76 5.78 -14.77
CA ASP A 106 10.70 5.67 -15.77
C ASP A 106 10.02 4.29 -15.78
N LEU A 107 10.79 3.22 -15.57
CA LEU A 107 10.24 1.86 -15.45
C LEU A 107 9.35 1.72 -14.22
N PHE A 108 9.81 2.13 -13.03
CA PHE A 108 9.01 2.02 -11.79
C PHE A 108 7.80 2.97 -11.81
N ARG A 109 7.93 4.14 -12.42
CA ARG A 109 6.80 5.05 -12.68
C ARG A 109 5.76 4.39 -13.58
N ALA A 110 6.19 3.72 -14.65
CA ALA A 110 5.28 2.96 -15.51
C ALA A 110 4.63 1.79 -14.77
N ALA A 111 5.38 1.06 -13.96
CA ALA A 111 4.86 -0.04 -13.15
C ALA A 111 3.77 0.44 -12.18
N TYR A 112 4.01 1.54 -11.47
CA TYR A 112 3.01 2.17 -10.60
C TYR A 112 1.78 2.66 -11.38
N TYR A 113 1.99 3.34 -12.50
CA TYR A 113 0.89 3.84 -13.35
C TYR A 113 -0.02 2.69 -13.80
N PHE A 114 0.54 1.61 -14.33
CA PHE A 114 -0.26 0.48 -14.81
C PHE A 114 -0.86 -0.36 -13.69
N TYR A 115 -0.20 -0.45 -12.53
CA TYR A 115 -0.83 -1.00 -11.33
C TYR A 115 -2.13 -0.25 -10.99
N CYS A 116 -2.10 1.08 -10.99
CA CYS A 116 -3.29 1.87 -10.71
C CYS A 116 -4.39 1.70 -11.78
N GLN A 117 -4.02 1.61 -13.06
CA GLN A 117 -4.98 1.33 -14.14
C GLN A 117 -5.64 -0.04 -14.00
N THR A 118 -4.87 -1.06 -13.62
CA THR A 118 -5.38 -2.45 -13.49
C THR A 118 -6.18 -2.67 -12.21
N SER A 119 -5.92 -1.88 -11.16
CA SER A 119 -6.59 -1.94 -9.86
C SER A 119 -7.85 -1.08 -9.74
N SER A 120 -8.18 -0.31 -10.79
CA SER A 120 -9.26 0.70 -10.74
C SER A 120 -9.08 1.76 -9.63
N VAL A 121 -7.87 1.90 -9.08
CA VAL A 121 -7.54 2.95 -8.12
C VAL A 121 -7.41 4.26 -8.88
N LYS A 122 -8.23 5.25 -8.50
CA LYS A 122 -8.13 6.59 -9.09
C LYS A 122 -6.80 7.22 -8.67
N ILE A 123 -5.89 7.37 -9.63
CA ILE A 123 -4.65 8.11 -9.41
C ILE A 123 -4.98 9.59 -9.34
N GLU A 124 -4.69 10.22 -8.21
CA GLU A 124 -4.49 11.67 -8.19
C GLU A 124 -3.04 11.91 -8.65
N THR A 125 -2.84 11.96 -9.97
CA THR A 125 -1.55 11.89 -10.71
C THR A 125 -0.51 12.97 -10.37
N SER A 126 -0.72 13.81 -9.36
CA SER A 126 0.09 15.01 -9.13
C SER A 126 0.51 15.24 -7.69
N LYS A 127 0.70 14.19 -6.88
CA LYS A 127 1.23 14.36 -5.52
C LYS A 127 2.75 14.26 -5.54
N SER A 128 3.42 15.34 -5.12
CA SER A 128 4.89 15.39 -4.95
C SER A 128 5.43 14.25 -4.07
N ALA A 129 4.65 13.81 -3.09
CA ALA A 129 4.99 12.71 -2.19
C ALA A 129 5.14 11.35 -2.89
N ASP A 130 4.33 11.07 -3.92
CA ASP A 130 4.44 9.84 -4.72
C ASP A 130 5.78 9.82 -5.47
N GLU A 131 6.16 10.96 -6.05
CA GLU A 131 7.41 11.09 -6.80
C GLU A 131 8.65 10.92 -5.91
N GLU A 132 8.64 11.51 -4.71
CA GLU A 132 9.71 11.33 -3.72
C GLU A 132 9.83 9.87 -3.28
N SER A 133 8.70 9.18 -3.07
CA SER A 133 8.70 7.77 -2.68
C SER A 133 9.22 6.86 -3.80
N LEU A 134 8.88 7.16 -5.06
CA LEU A 134 9.46 6.48 -6.22
C LEU A 134 10.98 6.72 -6.31
N LYS A 135 11.45 7.95 -6.07
CA LYS A 135 12.88 8.25 -6.03
C LYS A 135 13.61 7.46 -4.95
N CYS A 136 13.04 7.35 -3.75
CA CYS A 136 13.61 6.53 -2.68
C CYS A 136 13.70 5.03 -3.06
N LEU A 137 12.66 4.49 -3.69
CA LEU A 137 12.67 3.12 -4.20
C LEU A 137 13.78 2.92 -5.24
N VAL A 138 13.83 3.80 -6.24
CA VAL A 138 14.81 3.72 -7.32
C VAL A 138 16.23 3.83 -6.78
N ALA A 139 16.48 4.78 -5.88
CA ALA A 139 17.78 4.90 -5.21
C ALA A 139 18.16 3.61 -4.47
N THR A 140 17.20 2.96 -3.79
CA THR A 140 17.42 1.69 -3.09
C THR A 140 17.82 0.56 -4.06
N ILE A 141 17.18 0.50 -5.23
CA ILE A 141 17.47 -0.52 -6.26
C ILE A 141 18.81 -0.22 -6.93
N SER A 142 19.09 1.03 -7.26
CA SER A 142 20.35 1.48 -7.86
C SER A 142 21.57 1.17 -6.99
N LEU A 143 21.42 1.08 -5.65
CA LEU A 143 22.50 0.66 -4.75
C LEU A 143 23.01 -0.77 -5.01
N GLN A 144 22.22 -1.64 -5.65
CA GLN A 144 22.63 -3.01 -5.94
C GLN A 144 23.66 -3.09 -7.09
N LYS A 145 23.77 -2.03 -7.92
CA LYS A 145 24.67 -1.84 -9.08
C LYS A 145 24.48 -2.83 -10.24
N GLU A 146 24.33 -4.12 -9.95
CA GLU A 146 24.20 -5.20 -10.92
C GLU A 146 22.74 -5.63 -11.06
N CYS A 147 22.31 -5.91 -12.29
CA CYS A 147 20.93 -6.31 -12.60
C CYS A 147 20.50 -7.58 -11.82
N ASP A 148 21.36 -8.59 -11.72
CA ASP A 148 21.02 -9.84 -11.03
C ASP A 148 20.80 -9.65 -9.53
N LYS A 149 21.57 -8.72 -8.92
CA LYS A 149 21.38 -8.32 -7.52
C LYS A 149 20.08 -7.54 -7.34
N CYS A 150 19.71 -6.70 -8.31
CA CYS A 150 18.41 -6.01 -8.31
C CYS A 150 17.24 -7.00 -8.39
N VAL A 151 17.30 -7.99 -9.28
CA VAL A 151 16.28 -9.04 -9.40
C VAL A 151 16.15 -9.80 -8.08
N THR A 152 17.26 -10.25 -7.51
CA THR A 152 17.27 -10.94 -6.22
C THR A 152 16.65 -10.08 -5.11
N TRP A 153 16.95 -8.79 -5.10
CA TRP A 153 16.37 -7.85 -4.13
C TRP A 153 14.86 -7.68 -4.33
N ILE A 154 14.38 -7.55 -5.58
CA ILE A 154 12.96 -7.43 -5.90
C ILE A 154 12.21 -8.70 -5.48
N ASP A 155 12.74 -9.88 -5.81
CA ASP A 155 12.13 -11.16 -5.44
C ASP A 155 11.96 -11.30 -3.93
N GLN A 156 12.91 -10.75 -3.14
CA GLN A 156 12.87 -10.80 -1.69
C GLN A 156 11.96 -9.74 -1.05
N ASN A 157 11.84 -8.55 -1.65
CA ASN A 157 11.21 -7.40 -1.00
C ASN A 157 9.86 -7.01 -1.60
N CYS A 158 9.65 -7.21 -2.90
CA CYS A 158 8.47 -6.77 -3.64
C CYS A 158 8.25 -7.62 -4.91
N PRO A 159 8.04 -8.94 -4.78
CA PRO A 159 7.99 -9.85 -5.92
C PRO A 159 6.94 -9.43 -6.96
N GLU A 160 5.81 -8.86 -6.52
CA GLU A 160 4.70 -8.50 -7.41
C GLU A 160 4.79 -7.07 -7.97
N ILE A 161 5.96 -6.42 -7.88
CA ILE A 161 6.13 -5.01 -8.29
C ILE A 161 5.79 -4.76 -9.76
N PHE A 162 6.07 -5.73 -10.64
CA PHE A 162 5.80 -5.62 -12.07
C PHE A 162 4.48 -6.27 -12.52
N SER A 163 3.70 -6.84 -11.61
CA SER A 163 2.47 -7.55 -11.92
C SER A 163 1.48 -6.67 -12.70
N GLY A 164 1.26 -5.43 -12.26
CA GLY A 164 0.35 -4.48 -12.92
C GLY A 164 0.79 -4.11 -14.34
N LEU A 165 2.06 -3.77 -14.54
CA LEU A 165 2.64 -3.52 -15.86
C LEU A 165 2.50 -4.75 -16.77
N HIS A 166 2.82 -5.92 -16.22
CA HIS A 166 2.78 -7.17 -16.96
C HIS A 166 1.36 -7.54 -17.39
N LEU A 167 0.39 -7.51 -16.47
CA LEU A 167 -1.02 -7.77 -16.77
C LEU A 167 -1.58 -6.77 -17.78
N TRP A 168 -1.18 -5.50 -17.70
CA TRP A 168 -1.58 -4.50 -18.68
C TRP A 168 -1.03 -4.82 -20.07
N LEU A 169 0.27 -5.11 -20.19
CA LEU A 169 0.90 -5.49 -21.46
C LEU A 169 0.27 -6.77 -22.03
N LEU A 170 0.04 -7.78 -21.20
CA LEU A 170 -0.69 -8.98 -21.59
C LEU A 170 -2.11 -8.65 -22.09
N GLY A 171 -2.82 -7.78 -21.39
CA GLY A 171 -4.16 -7.34 -21.77
C GLY A 171 -4.19 -6.65 -23.14
N VAL A 172 -3.20 -5.80 -23.41
CA VAL A 172 -3.00 -5.17 -24.72
C VAL A 172 -2.74 -6.23 -25.80
N THR A 173 -1.93 -7.25 -25.52
CA THR A 173 -1.63 -8.32 -26.51
C THR A 173 -2.78 -9.31 -26.72
N THR A 174 -3.66 -9.50 -25.73
CA THR A 174 -4.74 -10.50 -25.74
C THR A 174 -6.12 -9.91 -26.02
N SER A 175 -6.25 -8.58 -26.11
CA SER A 175 -7.52 -7.85 -26.22
C SER A 175 -8.49 -8.06 -25.05
N SER A 176 -7.98 -8.55 -23.92
CA SER A 176 -8.74 -8.69 -22.68
C SER A 176 -7.88 -8.16 -21.55
N LEU A 177 -8.16 -6.94 -21.07
CA LEU A 177 -7.55 -6.43 -19.86
C LEU A 177 -7.95 -7.35 -18.69
N PRO A 178 -7.00 -8.06 -18.06
CA PRO A 178 -7.28 -8.80 -16.85
C PRO A 178 -7.76 -7.78 -15.82
N LYS A 179 -8.95 -8.01 -15.25
CA LYS A 179 -9.33 -7.28 -14.03
C LYS A 179 -8.51 -7.91 -12.91
N SER A 180 -7.57 -7.16 -12.36
CA SER A 180 -6.89 -7.59 -11.15
C SER A 180 -7.85 -7.39 -9.99
N GLU A 181 -8.14 -8.45 -9.25
CA GLU A 181 -8.81 -8.32 -7.95
C GLU A 181 -7.80 -7.74 -6.97
N THR A 182 -7.68 -6.42 -6.96
CA THR A 182 -6.79 -5.74 -6.03
C THR A 182 -7.44 -5.64 -4.65
N ILE A 183 -6.58 -5.68 -3.63
CA ILE A 183 -6.94 -5.52 -2.21
C ILE A 183 -7.66 -4.18 -1.97
N LEU A 184 -7.44 -3.20 -2.84
CA LEU A 184 -8.01 -1.86 -2.75
C LEU A 184 -9.33 -1.79 -3.55
N SER A 185 -10.44 -1.67 -2.83
CA SER A 185 -11.77 -1.37 -3.41
C SER A 185 -12.24 0.07 -3.13
N GLU A 186 -11.55 0.81 -2.26
CA GLU A 186 -11.92 2.17 -1.83
C GLU A 186 -10.77 3.15 -2.09
N SER A 187 -11.10 4.42 -2.33
CA SER A 187 -10.13 5.50 -2.53
C SER A 187 -9.27 5.71 -1.28
N ILE A 188 -7.96 5.89 -1.45
CA ILE A 188 -7.03 6.19 -0.35
C ILE A 188 -7.44 7.52 0.30
N PRO A 189 -7.69 7.58 1.62
CA PRO A 189 -8.00 8.82 2.30
C PRO A 189 -6.86 9.85 2.17
N SER A 190 -7.21 11.12 1.96
CA SER A 190 -6.23 12.19 1.78
C SER A 190 -5.38 12.50 3.02
N SER A 191 -5.79 12.01 4.19
CA SER A 191 -5.10 12.15 5.49
C SER A 191 -4.20 10.96 5.87
N CYS A 192 -4.05 9.98 4.97
CA CYS A 192 -3.26 8.79 5.20
C CYS A 192 -1.76 9.11 5.23
N ILE A 193 -1.00 8.46 6.13
CA ILE A 193 0.47 8.54 6.15
C ILE A 193 1.05 7.89 4.88
N LEU A 194 0.40 6.84 4.38
CA LEU A 194 0.79 6.12 3.18
C LEU A 194 0.25 6.82 1.93
N ASN A 195 1.17 7.32 1.10
CA ASN A 195 0.82 7.80 -0.24
C ASN A 195 0.58 6.63 -1.22
N GLY A 196 0.17 6.93 -2.45
CA GLY A 196 -0.26 5.90 -3.40
C GLY A 196 0.86 4.95 -3.81
N VAL A 197 2.10 5.44 -3.91
CA VAL A 197 3.27 4.63 -4.21
C VAL A 197 3.59 3.68 -3.06
N LEU A 198 3.50 4.16 -1.81
CA LEU A 198 3.71 3.31 -0.63
C LEU A 198 2.66 2.23 -0.50
N TRP A 199 1.41 2.53 -0.84
CA TRP A 199 0.34 1.54 -0.92
C TRP A 199 0.60 0.49 -2.00
N TRP A 200 1.03 0.92 -3.18
CA TRP A 200 1.42 0.01 -4.24
C TRP A 200 2.56 -0.90 -3.81
N LEU A 201 3.63 -0.34 -3.22
CA LEU A 201 4.76 -1.11 -2.70
C LEU A 201 4.33 -2.11 -1.64
N LEU A 202 3.49 -1.69 -0.68
CA LEU A 202 2.94 -2.60 0.31
C LEU A 202 2.16 -3.75 -0.37
N SER A 203 1.34 -3.45 -1.37
CA SER A 203 0.61 -4.49 -2.11
C SER A 203 1.52 -5.43 -2.92
N ALA A 204 2.66 -4.93 -3.39
CA ALA A 204 3.65 -5.71 -4.15
C ALA A 204 4.49 -6.63 -3.25
N SER A 205 4.55 -6.33 -1.95
CA SER A 205 5.37 -7.03 -0.96
C SER A 205 4.59 -8.01 -0.10
N LEU A 206 3.28 -7.84 0.00
CA LEU A 206 2.44 -8.77 0.75
C LEU A 206 2.19 -10.06 -0.04
N PRO A 207 2.34 -11.24 0.58
CA PRO A 207 1.91 -12.49 -0.01
C PRO A 207 0.45 -12.44 -0.46
N SER A 208 0.13 -13.18 -1.53
CA SER A 208 -1.25 -13.30 -2.03
C SER A 208 -2.23 -13.81 -0.97
N ASP A 209 -1.75 -14.49 0.08
CA ASP A 209 -2.55 -14.89 1.24
C ASP A 209 -3.24 -13.72 1.96
N PHE A 210 -2.69 -12.50 1.90
CA PHE A 210 -3.34 -11.31 2.44
C PHE A 210 -4.44 -10.74 1.55
N SER A 211 -4.40 -11.08 0.27
CA SER A 211 -5.42 -10.66 -0.71
C SER A 211 -6.61 -11.62 -0.74
N GLN A 212 -6.44 -12.87 -0.29
CA GLN A 212 -7.50 -13.86 -0.30
C GLN A 212 -8.19 -13.95 1.06
N PRO A 213 -9.54 -13.97 1.11
CA PRO A 213 -10.26 -14.17 2.36
C PRO A 213 -10.00 -15.59 2.88
N SER A 214 -9.01 -15.73 3.77
CA SER A 214 -8.81 -16.97 4.51
C SER A 214 -9.97 -17.17 5.49
N LYS A 215 -10.35 -18.43 5.72
CA LYS A 215 -11.31 -18.75 6.78
C LYS A 215 -10.72 -18.24 8.09
N PRO A 216 -11.45 -17.45 8.89
CA PRO A 216 -10.95 -17.00 10.18
C PRO A 216 -10.62 -18.24 11.00
N SER A 217 -9.34 -18.43 11.32
CA SER A 217 -8.97 -19.28 12.43
C SER A 217 -9.66 -18.70 13.66
N GLY A 218 -10.38 -19.55 14.41
CA GLY A 218 -11.13 -19.10 15.58
C GLY A 218 -10.24 -18.29 16.53
N PRO A 219 -10.83 -17.41 17.36
CA PRO A 219 -10.07 -16.54 18.26
C PRO A 219 -9.09 -17.39 19.06
N SER A 220 -7.79 -17.18 18.84
CA SER A 220 -6.77 -17.81 19.65
C SER A 220 -6.94 -17.27 21.07
N THR A 221 -7.10 -18.16 22.04
CA THR A 221 -7.22 -17.85 23.48
C THR A 221 -5.88 -17.40 24.08
N GLU A 222 -5.07 -16.67 23.31
CA GLU A 222 -3.77 -16.19 23.76
C GLU A 222 -3.95 -14.92 24.60
N GLY A 223 -3.48 -14.97 25.84
CA GLY A 223 -3.62 -13.85 26.78
C GLY A 223 -2.90 -12.58 26.32
N TRP A 224 -3.29 -11.44 26.89
CA TRP A 224 -2.78 -10.08 26.59
C TRP A 224 -1.27 -9.87 26.72
N ASN A 225 -0.52 -10.86 27.21
CA ASN A 225 0.94 -10.82 27.36
C ASN A 225 1.67 -11.71 26.33
N ASN A 226 0.95 -12.33 25.41
CA ASN A 226 1.53 -13.13 24.34
C ASN A 226 1.74 -12.26 23.09
N PRO A 227 2.88 -12.40 22.40
CA PRO A 227 3.08 -11.71 21.14
C PRO A 227 2.08 -12.21 20.08
N TRP A 228 1.56 -11.28 19.30
CA TRP A 228 0.69 -11.47 18.17
C TRP A 228 1.46 -11.53 16.85
N GLY A 229 0.74 -11.93 15.79
CA GLY A 229 1.27 -12.08 14.44
C GLY A 229 1.47 -13.54 14.06
N GLY A 230 0.90 -13.95 12.92
CA GLY A 230 1.14 -15.26 12.32
C GLY A 230 2.43 -15.30 11.49
N GLN A 231 2.71 -16.43 10.84
CA GLN A 231 3.92 -16.64 10.02
C GLN A 231 4.14 -15.55 8.96
N ASN A 232 3.06 -14.97 8.45
CA ASN A 232 3.10 -13.94 7.41
C ASN A 232 3.19 -12.51 7.99
N SER A 233 3.74 -12.31 9.19
CA SER A 233 3.87 -10.95 9.75
C SER A 233 5.20 -10.33 9.34
N PHE A 234 5.17 -9.07 8.90
CA PHE A 234 6.33 -8.35 8.35
C PHE A 234 6.54 -7.02 9.08
N PHE A 235 7.80 -6.67 9.32
CA PHE A 235 8.23 -5.33 9.68
C PHE A 235 8.98 -4.72 8.51
N ILE A 236 8.39 -3.68 7.91
CA ILE A 236 8.90 -3.06 6.68
C ILE A 236 9.34 -1.63 7.00
N GLN A 237 10.56 -1.30 6.61
CA GLN A 237 11.05 0.08 6.61
C GLN A 237 10.84 0.65 5.20
N ILE A 238 10.22 1.82 5.13
CA ILE A 238 9.91 2.49 3.85
C ILE A 238 10.98 3.53 3.48
N SER A 239 11.43 4.31 4.47
CA SER A 239 12.34 5.44 4.29
C SER A 239 13.46 5.39 5.35
N PRO A 240 14.70 5.86 5.06
CA PRO A 240 15.16 6.41 3.76
C PRO A 240 15.35 5.35 2.66
N PHE A 241 15.36 4.07 3.02
CA PHE A 241 15.46 2.95 2.08
C PHE A 241 14.32 1.97 2.32
N TYR A 242 13.74 1.48 1.24
CA TYR A 242 12.74 0.43 1.31
C TYR A 242 13.42 -0.89 1.66
N LYS A 243 12.94 -1.62 2.67
CA LYS A 243 13.39 -2.99 2.96
C LYS A 243 12.43 -3.71 3.91
N ILE A 244 12.32 -5.02 3.74
CA ILE A 244 11.79 -5.89 4.80
C ILE A 244 12.88 -6.03 5.86
N VAL A 245 12.61 -5.53 7.07
CA VAL A 245 13.54 -5.57 8.20
C VAL A 245 13.51 -6.92 8.89
N GLU A 246 12.31 -7.47 9.09
CA GLU A 246 12.09 -8.75 9.74
C GLU A 246 10.74 -9.37 9.35
N GLU A 247 10.67 -10.70 9.28
CA GLU A 247 9.47 -11.48 8.99
C GLU A 247 9.33 -12.69 9.93
N GLY A 248 8.10 -13.10 10.22
CA GLY A 248 7.79 -14.35 10.92
C GLY A 248 6.64 -14.24 11.93
N GLU A 249 6.43 -15.29 12.72
CA GLU A 249 5.38 -15.33 13.75
C GLU A 249 5.74 -14.56 15.02
N LYS A 250 4.72 -14.19 15.81
CA LYS A 250 4.87 -13.61 17.15
C LYS A 250 5.68 -12.31 17.16
N MET A 251 5.54 -11.52 16.10
CA MET A 251 6.28 -10.30 15.85
C MET A 251 5.84 -9.11 16.70
N VAL A 252 4.59 -9.06 17.17
CA VAL A 252 4.02 -7.85 17.79
C VAL A 252 3.68 -8.10 19.23
N LEU A 253 4.33 -7.42 20.17
CA LEU A 253 3.97 -7.47 21.58
C LEU A 253 3.47 -6.10 22.02
N PHE A 254 2.25 -6.04 22.55
CA PHE A 254 1.74 -4.84 23.21
C PHE A 254 1.56 -5.12 24.69
N ASN A 255 2.23 -4.34 25.54
CA ASN A 255 2.11 -4.47 26.98
C ASN A 255 1.79 -3.12 27.63
N GLU A 256 0.65 -3.05 28.32
CA GLU A 256 0.23 -1.87 29.07
C GLU A 256 0.15 -2.14 30.58
N LYS A 257 -0.10 -3.40 30.97
CA LYS A 257 -0.50 -3.77 32.33
C LYS A 257 0.58 -4.49 33.12
N SER A 258 1.41 -5.29 32.46
CA SER A 258 2.39 -6.13 33.15
C SER A 258 3.54 -5.29 33.67
N ARG A 259 3.85 -5.42 34.97
CA ARG A 259 4.97 -4.73 35.62
C ARG A 259 6.33 -5.37 35.32
N ASN A 260 6.33 -6.64 34.91
CA ASN A 260 7.56 -7.42 34.70
C ASN A 260 8.11 -7.30 33.27
N ILE A 261 7.37 -6.65 32.37
CA ILE A 261 7.73 -6.48 30.96
C ILE A 261 7.71 -4.96 30.69
N PRO A 262 8.64 -4.43 29.88
CA PRO A 262 8.58 -3.04 29.46
C PRO A 262 7.20 -2.71 28.87
N LYS A 263 6.69 -1.52 29.19
CA LYS A 263 5.40 -1.06 28.68
C LYS A 263 5.58 -0.38 27.32
N GLY A 264 4.63 -0.59 26.43
CA GLY A 264 4.65 -0.06 25.06
C GLY A 264 4.29 -1.10 24.01
N LEU A 265 4.59 -0.75 22.74
CA LEU A 265 4.46 -1.61 21.58
C LEU A 265 5.86 -2.03 21.11
N PHE A 266 6.08 -3.33 20.98
CA PHE A 266 7.35 -3.90 20.57
C PHE A 266 7.16 -4.73 19.31
N ILE A 267 8.05 -4.55 18.34
CA ILE A 267 8.04 -5.29 17.07
C ILE A 267 9.38 -6.03 16.90
N GLY A 268 9.32 -7.33 16.66
CA GLY A 268 10.45 -8.22 16.40
C GLY A 268 10.29 -9.58 17.07
N ARG A 269 10.93 -10.62 16.52
CA ARG A 269 10.84 -12.00 17.07
C ARG A 269 11.68 -12.18 18.33
N ASP A 270 12.84 -11.52 18.38
CA ASP A 270 13.76 -11.62 19.50
C ASP A 270 13.33 -10.72 20.65
N ARG A 271 12.83 -11.33 21.74
CA ARG A 271 12.39 -10.62 22.95
C ARG A 271 13.52 -9.90 23.68
N SER A 272 14.77 -10.30 23.46
CA SER A 272 15.93 -9.61 24.03
C SER A 272 16.32 -8.38 23.20
N LYS A 273 15.97 -8.36 21.92
CA LYS A 273 16.35 -7.34 20.96
C LYS A 273 15.25 -7.11 19.93
N TYR A 274 14.20 -6.40 20.34
CA TYR A 274 13.16 -5.94 19.42
C TYR A 274 13.74 -5.02 18.34
N SER A 275 13.26 -5.20 17.12
CA SER A 275 13.59 -4.38 15.96
C SER A 275 13.04 -2.95 16.10
N LEU A 276 11.82 -2.80 16.61
CA LEU A 276 11.18 -1.52 16.92
C LEU A 276 10.61 -1.52 18.34
N LYS A 277 10.79 -0.43 19.08
CA LYS A 277 10.13 -0.22 20.38
C LYS A 277 9.44 1.13 20.39
N ILE A 278 8.15 1.15 20.68
CA ILE A 278 7.39 2.37 20.94
C ILE A 278 7.11 2.40 22.43
N THR A 279 7.55 3.46 23.10
CA THR A 279 7.48 3.58 24.56
C THR A 279 6.05 3.78 25.07
N GLU A 280 5.86 3.61 26.38
CA GLU A 280 4.59 3.93 27.05
C GLU A 280 4.16 5.37 26.71
N GLY A 281 2.90 5.53 26.32
CA GLY A 281 2.35 6.83 25.94
C GLY A 281 2.64 7.28 24.51
N PHE A 282 3.25 6.43 23.66
CA PHE A 282 3.43 6.70 22.23
C PHE A 282 4.18 8.01 21.92
N GLN A 283 5.15 8.38 22.77
CA GLN A 283 5.89 9.64 22.64
C GLN A 283 7.20 9.46 21.86
N SER A 284 7.83 8.29 22.01
CA SER A 284 9.12 8.00 21.38
C SER A 284 9.18 6.60 20.80
N VAL A 285 10.02 6.48 19.79
CA VAL A 285 10.31 5.23 19.08
C VAL A 285 11.81 4.96 19.10
N GLU A 286 12.19 3.73 19.39
CA GLU A 286 13.57 3.22 19.34
C GLU A 286 13.70 2.23 18.18
N HIS A 287 14.63 2.49 17.26
CA HIS A 287 14.93 1.62 16.12
C HIS A 287 16.45 1.60 15.90
N GLY A 288 17.05 0.41 15.82
CA GLY A 288 18.51 0.29 15.58
C GLY A 288 19.39 0.97 16.63
N GLY A 289 18.92 1.08 17.88
CA GLY A 289 19.62 1.75 18.98
C GLY A 289 19.52 3.28 18.95
N GLN A 290 18.76 3.85 18.02
CA GLN A 290 18.47 5.29 17.95
C GLN A 290 17.06 5.56 18.45
N SER A 291 16.88 6.64 19.22
CA SER A 291 15.57 7.09 19.70
C SER A 291 15.13 8.35 18.96
N ALA A 292 13.87 8.41 18.57
CA ALA A 292 13.25 9.56 17.91
C ALA A 292 11.86 9.83 18.49
N ASN A 293 11.35 11.04 18.26
CA ASN A 293 9.98 11.38 18.63
C ASN A 293 9.00 10.71 17.67
N LEU A 294 7.96 10.08 18.22
CA LEU A 294 6.89 9.52 17.42
C LEU A 294 5.96 10.64 16.99
N LEU A 295 5.83 10.85 15.69
CA LEU A 295 4.98 11.91 15.14
C LEU A 295 3.53 11.45 15.01
N ASP A 296 3.34 10.27 14.43
CA ASP A 296 2.01 9.73 14.16
C ASP A 296 2.06 8.19 14.07
N VAL A 297 0.92 7.55 14.32
CA VAL A 297 0.74 6.11 14.18
C VAL A 297 -0.60 5.85 13.50
N GLU A 298 -0.54 5.14 12.38
CA GLU A 298 -1.72 4.75 11.64
C GLU A 298 -1.86 3.24 11.61
N VAL A 299 -3.09 2.76 11.86
CA VAL A 299 -3.41 1.34 11.91
C VAL A 299 -4.45 1.01 10.85
N TRP A 300 -4.07 0.12 9.95
CA TRP A 300 -4.90 -0.37 8.86
C TRP A 300 -5.32 -1.82 9.11
N GLY A 301 -6.57 -2.14 8.76
CA GLY A 301 -7.09 -3.50 8.84
C GLY A 301 -7.66 -3.92 7.49
N CYS A 302 -7.16 -5.02 6.95
CA CYS A 302 -7.79 -5.73 5.84
C CYS A 302 -8.68 -6.83 6.42
N GLY A 303 -9.99 -6.69 6.26
CA GLY A 303 -10.95 -7.67 6.76
C GLY A 303 -12.18 -7.72 5.86
N GLY A 304 -12.76 -8.91 5.71
CA GLY A 304 -14.02 -9.08 4.97
C GLY A 304 -15.17 -8.28 5.59
N GLY A 305 -16.31 -8.20 4.90
CA GLY A 305 -17.46 -7.43 5.35
C GLY A 305 -17.90 -7.72 6.80
N GLY A 306 -17.74 -8.96 7.27
CA GLY A 306 -17.99 -9.33 8.66
C GLY A 306 -17.08 -8.63 9.67
N ALA A 307 -15.78 -8.53 9.39
CA ALA A 307 -14.83 -7.81 10.25
C ALA A 307 -15.15 -6.30 10.29
N LYS A 308 -15.56 -5.71 9.15
CA LYS A 308 -16.02 -4.31 9.08
C LYS A 308 -17.23 -4.08 9.97
N VAL A 309 -18.21 -5.00 9.98
CA VAL A 309 -19.38 -4.93 10.87
C VAL A 309 -18.95 -5.00 12.34
N GLN A 310 -18.11 -5.98 12.71
CA GLN A 310 -17.60 -6.12 14.08
C GLN A 310 -16.84 -4.88 14.54
N GLN A 311 -16.00 -4.30 13.68
CA GLN A 311 -15.28 -3.06 13.97
C GLN A 311 -16.24 -1.89 14.19
N MET A 312 -17.28 -1.75 13.36
CA MET A 312 -18.29 -0.70 13.56
C MET A 312 -19.06 -0.89 14.88
N GLU A 313 -19.38 -2.12 15.26
CA GLU A 313 -20.01 -2.42 16.54
C GLU A 313 -19.10 -2.14 17.73
N GLN A 314 -17.81 -2.43 17.61
CA GLN A 314 -16.81 -2.10 18.62
C GLN A 314 -16.70 -0.58 18.80
N LYS A 315 -16.55 0.19 17.71
CA LYS A 315 -16.53 1.66 17.78
C LYS A 315 -17.80 2.23 18.43
N LYS A 316 -18.97 1.66 18.12
CA LYS A 316 -20.25 2.04 18.76
C LYS A 316 -20.30 1.68 20.25
N ARG A 317 -19.61 0.62 20.67
CA ARG A 317 -19.49 0.25 22.10
C ARG A 317 -18.56 1.22 22.82
N GLU A 318 -17.37 1.45 22.28
CA GLU A 318 -16.39 2.41 22.82
C GLU A 318 -16.98 3.81 22.97
N LYS A 319 -17.67 4.32 21.94
CA LYS A 319 -18.35 5.63 22.02
C LYS A 319 -19.39 5.68 23.15
N ARG A 320 -20.20 4.62 23.31
CA ARG A 320 -21.19 4.54 24.39
C ARG A 320 -20.54 4.50 25.77
N ASP A 321 -19.41 3.83 25.89
CA ASP A 321 -18.67 3.75 27.16
C ASP A 321 -17.96 5.06 27.47
N THR A 322 -17.39 5.75 26.47
CA THR A 322 -16.87 7.12 26.63
C THR A 322 -17.98 8.10 27.05
N GLU A 323 -19.17 8.04 26.43
CA GLU A 323 -20.29 8.90 26.80
C GLU A 323 -20.80 8.63 28.23
N LYS A 324 -20.85 7.35 28.65
CA LYS A 324 -21.18 6.97 30.02
C LYS A 324 -20.13 7.46 31.02
N ASN A 325 -18.85 7.31 30.68
CA ASN A 325 -17.74 7.75 31.54
C ASN A 325 -17.60 9.27 31.58
N ALA A 326 -17.95 9.99 30.50
CA ALA A 326 -18.03 11.45 30.50
C ALA A 326 -19.23 11.93 31.34
N LYS A 327 -20.34 11.18 31.33
CA LYS A 327 -21.44 11.33 32.29
C LYS A 327 -21.08 10.66 33.63
N VAL A 328 -19.96 11.04 34.23
CA VAL A 328 -19.70 10.72 35.64
C VAL A 328 -20.90 11.24 36.41
N LYS A 329 -21.69 10.33 37.02
CA LYS A 329 -22.69 10.76 37.99
C LYS A 329 -21.92 11.42 39.11
N LEU A 330 -22.17 12.71 39.34
CA LEU A 330 -21.64 13.42 40.49
C LEU A 330 -21.89 12.54 41.74
N PRO A 331 -20.87 12.24 42.55
CA PRO A 331 -21.03 11.37 43.69
C PRO A 331 -21.94 12.04 44.73
N GLY A 332 -23.01 11.34 45.11
CA GLY A 332 -23.97 11.77 46.14
C GLY A 332 -25.36 12.12 45.59
N GLU A 333 -26.37 12.10 46.49
CA GLU A 333 -27.62 12.83 46.23
C GLU A 333 -27.26 14.30 45.95
N TRP A 334 -27.88 14.93 44.93
CA TRP A 334 -27.62 16.33 44.57
C TRP A 334 -27.69 17.28 45.78
N ASP A 335 -28.48 16.89 46.78
CA ASP A 335 -28.70 17.60 48.03
C ASP A 335 -27.50 17.64 48.97
N GLN A 336 -26.52 16.75 48.80
CA GLN A 336 -25.30 16.70 49.60
C GLN A 336 -24.05 17.08 48.82
N ASN A 337 -24.19 17.50 47.56
CA ASN A 337 -23.05 17.86 46.73
C ASN A 337 -22.56 19.28 47.09
N PRO A 338 -21.30 19.47 47.53
CA PRO A 338 -20.76 20.80 47.84
C PRO A 338 -20.85 21.79 46.66
N ASP A 339 -20.88 21.29 45.43
CA ASP A 339 -21.05 22.11 44.23
C ASP A 339 -22.43 22.77 44.15
N ARG A 340 -23.47 22.16 44.74
CA ARG A 340 -24.80 22.78 44.86
C ARG A 340 -24.73 24.04 45.74
N LEU A 341 -24.02 23.96 46.86
CA LEU A 341 -23.81 25.09 47.78
C LEU A 341 -23.04 26.23 47.10
N LEU A 342 -22.02 25.90 46.31
CA LEU A 342 -21.28 26.89 45.51
C LEU A 342 -22.14 27.55 44.44
N LEU A 343 -23.01 26.79 43.75
CA LEU A 343 -23.95 27.31 42.77
C LEU A 343 -25.03 28.20 43.40
N GLU A 344 -25.55 27.82 44.58
CA GLU A 344 -26.49 28.63 45.36
C GLU A 344 -25.84 29.94 45.82
N TRP A 345 -24.59 29.91 46.30
CA TRP A 345 -23.83 31.13 46.66
C TRP A 345 -23.50 31.99 45.44
N GLY A 346 -23.32 31.39 44.26
CA GLY A 346 -23.17 32.07 42.98
C GLY A 346 -24.49 32.59 42.38
N GLY A 347 -25.63 32.42 43.06
CA GLY A 347 -26.94 32.91 42.63
C GLY A 347 -27.66 32.04 41.60
N VAL A 348 -27.11 30.87 41.24
CA VAL A 348 -27.71 29.93 40.28
C VAL A 348 -28.50 28.88 41.04
N ARG A 349 -29.83 29.05 41.12
CA ARG A 349 -30.73 28.06 41.76
C ARG A 349 -31.13 26.99 40.74
N PRO A 350 -30.86 25.70 40.97
CA PRO A 350 -31.30 24.64 40.08
C PRO A 350 -32.78 24.32 40.34
N SER A 351 -33.59 24.34 39.27
CA SER A 351 -35.00 23.91 39.17
C SER A 351 -36.12 24.89 39.59
N TYR A 352 -36.96 25.19 38.60
CA TYR A 352 -38.26 25.89 38.68
C TYR A 352 -39.25 25.30 39.71
N GLY A 353 -39.08 24.03 40.10
CA GLY A 353 -39.99 23.34 41.02
C GLY A 353 -39.92 23.82 42.47
N ASP A 354 -38.77 24.33 42.90
CA ASP A 354 -38.56 24.78 44.28
C ASP A 354 -38.91 26.26 44.47
N GLN A 355 -38.85 27.07 43.42
CA GLN A 355 -39.42 28.43 43.42
C GLN A 355 -40.94 28.40 43.64
N PHE A 356 -41.64 27.47 43.00
CA PHE A 356 -43.10 27.36 43.13
C PHE A 356 -43.56 27.01 44.55
N LYS A 357 -42.78 26.22 45.30
CA LYS A 357 -43.09 25.88 46.70
C LYS A 357 -42.75 27.02 47.68
N ALA A 358 -41.70 27.79 47.38
CA ALA A 358 -41.30 28.93 48.20
C ALA A 358 -42.28 30.11 48.05
N ASP A 359 -42.79 30.35 46.83
CA ASP A 359 -43.67 31.49 46.55
C ASP A 359 -45.14 31.23 46.91
N PHE A 360 -45.59 29.96 46.95
CA PHE A 360 -47.01 29.61 47.14
C PHE A 360 -47.33 28.74 48.36
N GLY A 361 -46.34 28.34 49.16
CA GLY A 361 -46.54 27.53 50.36
C GLY A 361 -47.01 26.09 50.08
N PRO A 362 -46.95 25.18 51.07
CA PRO A 362 -47.20 23.75 50.87
C PRO A 362 -48.65 23.38 50.52
N ASP A 363 -49.59 24.32 50.57
CA ASP A 363 -51.03 24.04 50.39
C ASP A 363 -51.59 24.41 49.00
N ALA A 364 -50.75 24.83 48.05
CA ALA A 364 -51.20 25.17 46.70
C ALA A 364 -51.39 23.95 45.79
N ARG A 365 -52.23 23.00 46.20
CA ARG A 365 -52.88 22.02 45.30
C ARG A 365 -54.29 21.69 45.80
N SER A 366 -55.28 22.37 45.23
CA SER A 366 -56.66 21.89 45.06
C SER A 366 -57.03 21.97 43.59
#